data_AF-G5JJT9-F1
#
_entry.id   AF-G5JJT9-F1
#
_cell.length_a   1.000
_cell.length_b   1.000
_cell.length_c   1.000
_cell.angle_alpha   90.00
_cell.angle_beta   90.00
_cell.angle_gamma   90.00
#
_symmetry.space_group_name_H-M   'P 1'
#
loop_
_entity.id
_entity.type
_entity.pdbx_description
1 polymer ?
#
loop_
_entity_poly.entity_id
_entity_poly.type
_entity_poly.pdbx_seq_one_letter_code
_entity_poly.pdbx_strand_id
1 'polypeptide(L)'
;MNYVEHYINNFLKATVKNNIVDYRMVLDEKLKNLEGYIKYLTDKKAQLSKLIDSLMFTLENKYIDIADKYEVSCVSEINHLEIERIKAQLNSIETYYARIEAEIKLQSQERLTTENECYLINYMNAVA
;
A
#
# COMPACT_ATOMS: atom_id res chain seq x y z
N MET A 1 5.77 54.67 -22.09
CA MET A 1 5.06 53.53 -21.48
C MET A 1 5.01 52.43 -22.51
N ASN A 2 5.75 51.34 -22.30
CA ASN A 2 5.95 50.32 -23.33
C ASN A 2 4.77 49.34 -23.33
N TYR A 3 3.83 49.54 -24.25
CA TYR A 3 2.61 48.72 -24.37
C TYR A 3 2.94 47.21 -24.49
N VAL A 4 4.07 46.89 -25.13
CA VAL A 4 4.59 45.53 -25.28
C VAL A 4 4.98 44.93 -23.93
N GLU A 5 5.61 45.71 -23.05
CA GLU A 5 6.03 45.26 -21.72
C GLU A 5 4.82 44.95 -20.84
N HIS A 6 3.78 45.78 -20.88
CA HIS A 6 2.56 45.54 -20.13
C HIS A 6 1.82 44.29 -20.63
N TYR A 7 1.75 44.11 -21.95
CA TYR A 7 1.18 42.92 -22.57
C TYR A 7 1.91 41.64 -22.15
N ILE A 8 3.25 41.63 -22.25
CA ILE A 8 4.08 40.49 -21.85
C ILE A 8 3.86 40.16 -20.37
N ASN A 9 3.86 41.16 -19.49
CA ASN A 9 3.66 40.94 -18.07
C ASN A 9 2.28 40.31 -17.76
N ASN A 10 1.22 40.80 -18.40
CA ASN A 10 -0.13 40.26 -18.22
C ASN A 10 -0.23 38.82 -18.78
N PHE A 11 0.37 38.56 -19.94
CA PHE A 11 0.42 37.23 -20.54
C PHE A 11 1.16 36.23 -19.65
N LEU A 12 2.32 36.62 -19.11
CA LEU A 12 3.10 35.78 -18.19
C LEU A 12 2.33 35.48 -16.91
N LYS A 13 1.69 36.48 -16.30
CA LYS A 13 0.84 36.28 -15.11
C LYS A 13 -0.30 35.31 -15.36
N ALA A 14 -1.01 35.47 -16.47
CA ALA A 14 -2.10 34.57 -16.84
C ALA A 14 -1.59 33.14 -17.07
N THR A 15 -0.44 32.99 -17.75
CA THR A 15 0.18 31.69 -18.03
C THR A 15 0.61 30.99 -16.74
N VAL A 16 1.30 31.70 -15.85
CA VAL A 16 1.74 31.17 -14.55
C VAL A 16 0.53 30.72 -13.71
N LYS A 17 -0.52 31.55 -13.66
CA LYS A 17 -1.74 31.22 -12.91
C LYS A 17 -2.43 29.97 -13.46
N ASN A 18 -2.56 29.84 -14.78
CA ASN A 18 -3.17 28.65 -15.39
C ASN A 18 -2.33 27.39 -15.09
N ASN A 19 -1.01 27.47 -15.25
CA ASN A 19 -0.12 26.34 -14.94
C ASN A 19 -0.21 25.90 -13.48
N ILE A 20 -0.32 26.85 -12.54
CA ILE A 20 -0.51 26.55 -11.11
C ILE A 20 -1.83 25.79 -10.88
N VAL A 21 -2.92 26.24 -11.51
CA VAL A 21 -4.23 25.58 -11.40
C VAL A 21 -4.20 24.18 -11.98
N ASP A 22 -3.64 24.01 -13.18
CA ASP A 22 -3.53 22.72 -13.85
C ASP A 22 -2.69 21.74 -13.04
N TYR A 23 -1.55 22.18 -12.54
CA TYR A 23 -0.67 21.35 -11.73
C TYR A 23 -1.32 20.97 -10.39
N ARG A 24 -2.09 21.87 -9.78
CA ARG A 24 -2.89 21.53 -8.59
C ARG A 24 -3.89 20.40 -8.87
N MET A 25 -4.60 20.45 -10.00
CA MET A 25 -5.54 19.39 -10.37
C MET A 25 -4.86 18.03 -10.52
N VAL A 26 -3.67 18.00 -11.13
CA VAL A 26 -2.86 16.77 -11.26
C VAL A 26 -2.45 16.23 -9.90
N LEU A 27 -2.00 17.10 -8.99
CA LEU A 27 -1.62 16.69 -7.63
C LEU A 27 -2.81 16.17 -6.82
N ASP A 28 -3.98 16.80 -6.92
CA ASP A 28 -5.21 16.36 -6.24
C ASP A 28 -5.63 14.96 -6.71
N GLU A 29 -5.57 14.70 -8.02
CA GLU A 29 -5.84 13.38 -8.58
C GLU A 29 -4.80 12.35 -8.11
N LYS A 30 -3.51 12.71 -8.08
CA LYS A 30 -2.44 11.86 -7.58
C LYS A 30 -2.66 11.49 -6.12
N LEU A 31 -2.98 12.45 -5.24
CA LEU A 31 -3.25 12.19 -3.83
C LEU A 31 -4.43 11.23 -3.65
N LYS A 32 -5.53 11.47 -4.36
CA LYS A 32 -6.70 10.59 -4.30
C LYS A 32 -6.38 9.16 -4.72
N ASN A 33 -5.57 9.00 -5.76
CA ASN A 33 -5.13 7.68 -6.23
C ASN A 33 -4.22 6.98 -5.21
N LEU A 34 -3.27 7.71 -4.61
CA LEU A 34 -2.40 7.19 -3.55
C LEU A 34 -3.20 6.75 -2.32
N GLU A 35 -4.16 7.56 -1.87
CA GLU A 35 -5.04 7.21 -0.75
C GLU A 35 -5.88 5.96 -1.03
N GLY A 36 -6.47 5.89 -2.23
CA GLY A 36 -7.22 4.72 -2.67
C GLY A 36 -6.37 3.47 -2.71
N TYR A 37 -5.14 3.58 -3.19
CA TYR A 37 -4.22 2.45 -3.30
C TYR A 37 -3.70 1.99 -1.93
N ILE A 38 -3.31 2.92 -1.04
CA ILE A 38 -2.92 2.61 0.35
C ILE A 38 -4.07 1.91 1.08
N LYS A 39 -5.30 2.38 0.91
CA LYS A 39 -6.49 1.75 1.49
C LYS A 39 -6.66 0.32 0.98
N TYR A 40 -6.61 0.12 -0.34
CA TYR A 40 -6.69 -1.21 -0.94
C TYR A 40 -5.62 -2.16 -0.37
N LEU A 41 -4.37 -1.71 -0.28
CA LEU A 41 -3.28 -2.52 0.27
C LEU A 41 -3.50 -2.84 1.76
N THR A 42 -4.02 -1.88 2.53
CA THR A 42 -4.34 -2.08 3.96
C THR A 42 -5.45 -3.11 4.15
N ASP A 43 -6.51 -3.03 3.34
CA ASP A 43 -7.61 -4.00 3.36
C ASP A 43 -7.11 -5.39 2.98
N LYS A 44 -6.23 -5.48 1.97
CA LYS A 44 -5.60 -6.73 1.55
C LYS A 44 -4.69 -7.30 2.63
N LYS A 45 -3.89 -6.47 3.31
CA LYS A 45 -3.05 -6.86 4.45
C LYS A 45 -3.91 -7.48 5.57
N ALA A 46 -5.05 -6.87 5.88
CA ALA A 46 -5.98 -7.38 6.89
C ALA A 46 -6.58 -8.75 6.49
N GLN A 47 -6.90 -8.95 5.21
CA GLN A 47 -7.36 -10.26 4.71
C GLN A 47 -6.27 -11.33 4.81
N LEU A 48 -5.02 -10.99 4.45
CA LEU A 48 -3.91 -11.92 4.58
C LEU A 48 -3.63 -12.29 6.05
N SER A 49 -3.73 -11.33 6.97
CA SER A 49 -3.59 -11.61 8.41
C SER A 49 -4.58 -12.68 8.87
N LYS A 50 -5.87 -12.53 8.51
CA LYS A 50 -6.90 -13.53 8.86
C LYS A 50 -6.61 -14.90 8.25
N LEU A 51 -6.06 -14.93 7.03
CA LEU A 51 -5.69 -16.18 6.37
C LEU A 51 -4.51 -16.86 7.08
N ILE A 52 -3.50 -16.09 7.50
CA ILE A 52 -2.38 -16.60 8.32
C ILE A 52 -2.93 -17.19 9.62
N ASP A 53 -3.78 -16.46 10.35
CA ASP A 53 -4.39 -16.93 11.61
C ASP A 53 -5.16 -18.24 11.40
N SER A 54 -5.95 -18.33 10.33
CA SER A 54 -6.70 -19.55 10.00
C SER A 54 -5.80 -20.74 9.67
N LEU A 55 -4.70 -20.51 8.95
CA LEU A 55 -3.76 -21.56 8.60
C LEU A 55 -2.94 -22.01 9.81
N MET A 56 -2.54 -21.07 10.68
CA MET A 56 -1.88 -21.37 11.95
C MET A 56 -2.77 -22.22 12.85
N PHE A 57 -4.05 -21.86 13.00
CA PHE A 57 -5.02 -22.67 13.75
C PHE A 57 -5.19 -24.08 13.15
N THR A 58 -5.24 -24.18 11.82
CA THR A 58 -5.32 -25.48 11.13
C THR A 58 -4.07 -26.33 11.37
N LEU A 59 -2.89 -25.70 11.37
CA LEU A 59 -1.62 -26.35 11.65
C LEU A 59 -1.56 -26.88 13.08
N GLU A 60 -1.94 -26.06 14.05
CA GLU A 60 -2.00 -26.43 15.47
C GLU A 60 -2.94 -27.62 15.71
N ASN A 61 -4.16 -27.58 15.16
CA ASN A 61 -5.10 -28.70 15.26
C ASN A 61 -4.53 -29.99 14.67
N LYS A 62 -3.83 -29.92 13.54
CA LYS A 62 -3.18 -31.10 12.96
C LYS A 62 -2.07 -31.66 13.85
N TYR A 63 -1.32 -30.80 14.54
CA TYR A 63 -0.34 -31.25 15.52
C TYR A 63 -1.00 -31.96 16.70
N ILE A 64 -2.14 -31.47 17.18
CA ILE A 64 -2.94 -32.12 18.24
C ILE A 64 -3.45 -33.48 17.76
N ASP A 65 -4.08 -33.56 16.58
CA ASP A 65 -4.60 -34.81 16.00
C ASP A 65 -3.51 -35.90 15.87
N ILE A 66 -2.28 -35.48 15.55
CA ILE A 66 -1.13 -36.37 15.48
C ILE A 66 -0.73 -36.83 16.88
N ALA A 67 -0.58 -35.91 17.84
CA ALA A 67 -0.23 -36.26 19.22
C ALA A 67 -1.24 -37.27 19.81
N ASP A 68 -2.53 -37.03 19.63
CA ASP A 68 -3.61 -37.88 20.12
C ASP A 68 -3.62 -39.28 19.45
N LYS A 69 -3.31 -39.35 18.14
CA LYS A 69 -3.19 -40.64 17.42
C LYS A 69 -1.99 -41.46 17.84
N TYR A 70 -0.89 -40.81 18.23
CA TYR A 70 0.38 -41.46 18.57
C TYR A 70 0.35 -42.11 19.95
N GLU A 71 -0.61 -41.75 20.82
CA GLU A 71 -0.92 -42.51 22.03
C GLU A 71 -1.61 -43.86 21.74
N VAL A 72 -2.06 -44.14 20.50
CA VAL A 72 -2.92 -45.31 20.18
C VAL A 72 -2.36 -46.29 19.14
N SER A 73 -1.49 -45.92 18.17
CA SER A 73 -0.89 -46.93 17.27
C SER A 73 0.40 -46.50 16.54
N CYS A 74 1.19 -47.51 16.17
CA CYS A 74 2.54 -47.42 15.61
C CYS A 74 2.70 -46.42 14.44
N VAL A 75 3.76 -45.63 14.58
CA VAL A 75 4.11 -44.39 13.87
C VAL A 75 5.03 -44.70 12.70
N SER A 76 4.55 -44.79 11.46
CA SER A 76 5.52 -44.77 10.35
C SER A 76 5.13 -43.99 9.11
N GLU A 77 3.86 -43.76 8.76
CA GLU A 77 3.59 -43.17 7.42
C GLU A 77 2.46 -42.13 7.34
N ILE A 78 1.83 -41.75 8.45
CA ILE A 78 0.67 -40.84 8.42
C ILE A 78 1.06 -39.43 8.89
N ASN A 79 0.86 -38.45 7.98
CA ASN A 79 0.62 -37.02 8.23
C ASN A 79 1.75 -35.96 8.22
N HIS A 80 2.98 -36.24 7.80
CA HIS A 80 3.98 -35.14 7.64
C HIS A 80 3.73 -34.24 6.42
N LEU A 81 3.20 -34.79 5.33
CA LEU A 81 3.13 -34.11 4.04
C LEU A 81 2.11 -32.95 4.04
N GLU A 82 1.04 -33.05 4.82
CA GLU A 82 0.03 -32.00 4.94
C GLU A 82 0.49 -30.85 5.84
N ILE A 83 1.25 -31.15 6.90
CA ILE A 83 1.93 -30.14 7.73
C ILE A 83 2.91 -29.33 6.88
N GLU A 84 3.75 -30.00 6.10
CA GLU A 84 4.71 -29.30 5.24
C GLU A 84 4.02 -28.47 4.14
N ARG A 85 2.86 -28.91 3.63
CA ARG A 85 2.04 -28.10 2.73
C ARG A 85 1.52 -26.83 3.41
N ILE A 86 0.96 -26.93 4.63
CA ILE A 86 0.45 -25.76 5.35
C ILE A 86 1.58 -24.79 5.70
N LYS A 87 2.75 -25.29 6.13
CA LYS A 87 3.94 -24.46 6.35
C LYS A 87 4.40 -23.74 5.08
N ALA A 88 4.43 -24.43 3.94
CA ALA A 88 4.79 -23.81 2.66
C ALA A 88 3.80 -22.71 2.26
N GLN A 89 2.50 -22.93 2.49
CA GLN A 89 1.47 -21.91 2.26
C GLN A 89 1.63 -20.71 3.19
N LEU A 90 1.82 -20.94 4.49
CA LEU A 90 2.09 -19.89 5.48
C LEU A 90 3.29 -19.04 5.06
N ASN A 91 4.44 -19.67 4.75
CA ASN A 91 5.64 -18.96 4.33
C ASN A 91 5.42 -18.12 3.06
N SER A 92 4.67 -18.64 2.09
CA SER A 92 4.32 -17.88 0.88
C SER A 92 3.44 -16.67 1.20
N ILE A 93 2.46 -16.83 2.09
CA ILE A 93 1.52 -15.76 2.47
C ILE A 93 2.22 -14.71 3.32
N GLU A 94 3.05 -15.10 4.27
CA GLU A 94 3.86 -14.20 5.11
C GLU A 94 4.85 -13.39 4.26
N THR A 95 5.50 -14.04 3.29
CA THR A 95 6.34 -13.33 2.32
C THR A 95 5.55 -12.28 1.56
N TYR A 96 4.34 -12.62 1.12
CA TYR A 96 3.48 -11.67 0.43
C TYR A 96 2.96 -10.55 1.33
N TYR A 97 2.63 -10.85 2.59
CA TYR A 97 2.25 -9.90 3.61
C TYR A 97 3.36 -8.87 3.86
N ALA A 98 4.61 -9.33 4.02
CA ALA A 98 5.77 -8.45 4.22
C ALA A 98 5.99 -7.52 3.01
N ARG A 99 5.76 -8.02 1.78
CA ARG A 99 5.82 -7.18 0.57
C ARG A 99 4.74 -6.10 0.56
N ILE A 100 3.49 -6.45 0.91
CA ILE A 100 2.41 -5.46 1.02
C ILE A 100 2.74 -4.40 2.07
N GLU A 101 3.30 -4.80 3.21
CA GLU A 101 3.69 -3.85 4.27
C GLU A 101 4.78 -2.89 3.81
N ALA A 102 5.78 -3.39 3.09
CA ALA A 102 6.80 -2.54 2.47
C ALA A 102 6.20 -1.57 1.44
N GLU A 103 5.27 -2.05 0.60
CA GLU A 103 4.59 -1.23 -0.41
C GLU A 103 3.75 -0.12 0.25
N ILE A 104 2.97 -0.42 1.30
CA ILE A 104 2.21 0.58 2.05
C ILE A 104 3.13 1.69 2.58
N LYS A 105 4.31 1.32 3.11
CA LYS A 105 5.29 2.29 3.60
C LYS A 105 5.81 3.19 2.47
N LEU A 106 6.15 2.60 1.32
CA LEU A 106 6.61 3.35 0.15
C LEU A 106 5.55 4.34 -0.34
N GLN A 107 4.32 3.87 -0.52
CA GLN A 107 3.20 4.69 -0.98
C GLN A 107 2.84 5.80 0.02
N SER A 108 2.96 5.52 1.32
CA SER A 108 2.76 6.53 2.37
C SER A 108 3.81 7.64 2.31
N GLN A 109 5.06 7.30 2.00
CA GLN A 109 6.12 8.28 1.81
C GLN A 109 5.88 9.11 0.55
N GLU A 110 5.44 8.50 -0.54
CA GLU A 110 5.07 9.23 -1.77
C GLU A 110 3.89 10.17 -1.54
N ARG A 111 2.90 9.76 -0.73
CA ARG A 111 1.79 10.63 -0.33
C ARG A 111 2.29 11.87 0.41
N LEU A 112 3.18 11.71 1.40
CA LEU A 112 3.78 12.84 2.12
C LEU A 112 4.54 13.79 1.20
N THR A 113 5.31 13.26 0.25
CA THR A 113 5.99 14.10 -0.75
C THR A 113 4.99 14.87 -1.60
N THR A 114 3.92 14.21 -2.05
CA THR A 114 2.88 14.84 -2.87
C THR A 114 2.09 15.90 -2.08
N GLU A 115 1.83 15.68 -0.79
CA GLU A 115 1.24 16.67 0.12
C GLU A 115 2.12 17.93 0.26
N ASN A 116 3.45 17.74 0.36
CA ASN A 116 4.40 18.86 0.38
C ASN A 116 4.42 19.64 -0.95
N GLU A 117 4.32 18.95 -2.08
CA GLU A 117 4.18 19.60 -3.40
C GLU A 117 2.88 20.42 -3.47
N CYS A 118 1.76 19.88 -2.98
CA CYS A 118 0.49 20.60 -2.89
C CYS A 118 0.62 21.87 -2.06
N TYR A 119 1.29 21.78 -0.91
CA TYR A 119 1.54 22.93 -0.04
C TYR A 119 2.32 24.03 -0.78
N LEU A 120 3.39 23.66 -1.50
CA LEU A 120 4.20 24.60 -2.27
C LEU A 120 3.38 25.27 -3.38
N ILE A 121 2.57 24.51 -4.11
CA ILE A 121 1.72 25.02 -5.18
C ILE A 121 0.65 25.97 -4.65
N ASN A 122 0.05 25.64 -3.51
CA ASN A 122 -0.91 26.53 -2.85
C ASN A 122 -0.26 27.82 -2.37
N TYR A 123 0.99 27.76 -1.87
CA TYR A 123 1.77 28.94 -1.54
C TYR A 123 2.04 29.79 -2.78
N MET A 124 2.51 29.19 -3.88
CA MET A 124 2.75 29.89 -5.15
C MET A 124 1.47 30.55 -5.67
N ASN A 125 0.33 29.88 -5.57
CA ASN A 125 -0.97 30.45 -5.96
C ASN A 125 -1.39 31.65 -5.11
N ALA A 126 -1.00 31.69 -3.83
CA ALA A 126 -1.33 32.79 -2.93
C ALA A 126 -0.47 34.05 -3.17
N VAL A 127 0.72 33.88 -3.74
CA VAL A 127 1.68 34.98 -3.99
C VAL A 127 1.78 35.41 -5.46
N ALA A 128 1.18 34.68 -6.39
CA ALA A 128 1.15 34.95 -7.84
C ALA A 128 0.02 35.91 -8.24
#